data_AF-A0A1Z9T5P5-F1
#
_entry.id   AF-A0A1Z9T5P5-F1
#
_cell.length_a   1.000
_cell.length_b   1.000
_cell.length_c   1.000
_cell.angle_alpha   90.00
_cell.angle_beta   90.00
_cell.angle_gamma   90.00
#
_symmetry.space_group_name_H-M   'P 1'
#
loop_
_entity.id
_entity.type
_entity.pdbx_description
1 polymer ?
#
loop_
_entity_poly.entity_id
_entity_poly.type
_entity_poly.pdbx_seq_one_letter_code
_entity_poly.pdbx_strand_id
1 'polypeptide(L)'
;MDNKKIRERTEEEIDLRKKVLLELLELLNKKKIFSFIWGGVLLGFIRDKNFIKWDWDVEIGFYSKDFKKNWSIILKLMEENNFTVDYSNFEELKINVSKYTSKETTTFSLMGWRYDLFTGHYIRNKLNVPKKYFEKMEKVKLFGAEFFCPSPVTEYLSYIYGNWKVPLKTVNKNEYLSNKNLRKNNWFLYCKIDKFLFNLFN
;
A
#
# COMPACT_ATOMS: atom_id res chain seq x y z
N MET A 1 20.72 -4.00 14.79
CA MET A 1 19.87 -4.03 13.57
C MET A 1 18.64 -4.87 13.88
N ASP A 2 17.47 -4.36 13.50
CA ASP A 2 16.15 -4.69 14.05
C ASP A 2 15.64 -6.07 13.58
N ASN A 3 16.27 -7.15 14.07
CA ASN A 3 15.91 -8.54 13.77
C ASN A 3 14.49 -8.95 14.24
N LYS A 4 13.76 -8.07 14.93
CA LYS A 4 12.39 -8.34 15.40
C LYS A 4 11.34 -8.33 14.28
N LYS A 5 11.63 -7.73 13.12
CA LYS A 5 10.65 -7.61 12.02
C LYS A 5 10.51 -8.86 11.16
N ILE A 6 11.59 -9.62 10.99
CA ILE A 6 11.57 -10.85 10.18
C ILE A 6 11.24 -12.01 11.10
N ARG A 7 9.95 -12.28 11.25
CA ARG A 7 9.45 -13.53 11.83
C ARG A 7 8.31 -14.06 10.99
N GLU A 8 8.11 -15.37 11.03
CA GLU A 8 6.96 -15.97 10.39
C GLU A 8 5.70 -15.67 11.21
N ARG A 9 4.61 -15.45 10.49
CA ARG A 9 3.29 -15.25 11.05
C ARG A 9 2.62 -16.58 11.28
N THR A 10 1.95 -16.72 12.41
CA THR A 10 1.12 -17.90 12.68
C THR A 10 -0.08 -17.91 11.74
N GLU A 11 -0.70 -19.07 11.55
CA GLU A 11 -1.90 -19.16 10.71
C GLU A 11 -3.03 -18.27 11.27
N GLU A 12 -3.17 -18.18 12.61
CA GLU A 12 -4.12 -17.26 13.25
C GLU A 12 -3.85 -15.78 12.91
N GLU A 13 -2.59 -15.35 12.90
CA GLU A 13 -2.23 -13.98 12.51
C GLU A 13 -2.52 -13.71 11.03
N ILE A 14 -2.32 -14.70 10.16
CA ILE A 14 -2.65 -14.63 8.74
C ILE A 14 -4.16 -14.57 8.53
N ASP A 15 -4.94 -15.35 9.27
CA ASP A 15 -6.41 -15.34 9.20
C ASP A 15 -7.00 -14.02 9.71
N LEU A 16 -6.47 -13.48 10.81
CA LEU A 16 -6.85 -12.14 11.30
C LEU A 16 -6.48 -11.07 10.28
N ARG A 17 -5.28 -11.15 9.68
CA ARG A 17 -4.85 -10.22 8.63
C ARG A 17 -5.79 -10.26 7.41
N LYS A 18 -6.16 -11.45 6.96
CA LYS A 18 -7.15 -11.66 5.89
C LYS A 18 -8.49 -11.04 6.25
N LYS A 19 -9.00 -11.32 7.45
CA LYS A 19 -10.28 -10.77 7.94
C LYS A 19 -10.28 -9.25 7.90
N VAL A 20 -9.25 -8.61 8.46
CA VAL A 20 -9.16 -7.15 8.51
C VAL A 20 -8.98 -6.54 7.11
N LEU A 21 -8.22 -7.17 6.20
CA LEU A 21 -8.12 -6.71 4.81
C LEU A 21 -9.49 -6.70 4.12
N LEU A 22 -10.27 -7.77 4.28
CA LEU A 22 -11.59 -7.88 3.66
C LEU A 22 -12.57 -6.85 4.24
N GLU A 23 -12.61 -6.69 5.57
CA GLU A 23 -13.42 -5.66 6.23
C GLU A 23 -13.04 -4.25 5.74
N LEU A 24 -11.75 -3.93 5.70
CA LEU A 24 -11.26 -2.61 5.27
C LEU A 24 -11.67 -2.30 3.82
N LEU A 25 -11.53 -3.25 2.91
CA LEU A 25 -11.93 -3.06 1.52
C LEU A 25 -13.44 -2.98 1.35
N GLU A 26 -14.21 -3.76 2.10
CA GLU A 26 -15.68 -3.65 2.09
C GLU A 26 -16.14 -2.25 2.51
N LEU A 27 -15.53 -1.70 3.57
CA LEU A 27 -15.83 -0.34 4.04
C LEU A 27 -15.52 0.72 2.97
N LEU A 28 -14.34 0.64 2.35
CA LEU A 28 -13.94 1.56 1.27
C LEU A 28 -14.89 1.44 0.06
N ASN A 29 -15.24 0.21 -0.33
CA ASN A 29 -16.16 -0.05 -1.44
C ASN A 29 -17.57 0.49 -1.17
N LYS A 30 -18.11 0.32 0.04
CA LYS A 30 -19.41 0.90 0.45
C LYS A 30 -19.43 2.42 0.32
N LYS A 31 -18.30 3.09 0.56
CA LYS A 31 -18.13 4.54 0.37
C LYS A 31 -17.72 4.93 -1.05
N LYS A 32 -17.63 3.96 -1.98
CA LYS A 32 -17.18 4.15 -3.37
C LYS A 32 -15.79 4.79 -3.46
N ILE A 33 -14.91 4.49 -2.49
CA ILE A 33 -13.54 4.96 -2.46
C ILE A 33 -12.67 3.91 -3.14
N PHE A 34 -12.21 4.22 -4.35
CA PHE A 34 -11.34 3.33 -5.10
C PHE A 34 -10.00 3.11 -4.38
N SER A 35 -9.61 1.85 -4.26
CA SER A 35 -8.33 1.42 -3.70
C SER A 35 -7.82 0.19 -4.46
N PHE A 36 -6.52 -0.07 -4.36
CA PHE A 36 -5.87 -1.20 -5.02
C PHE A 36 -4.77 -1.79 -4.13
N ILE A 37 -4.52 -3.09 -4.26
CA ILE A 37 -3.37 -3.73 -3.61
C ILE A 37 -2.12 -3.52 -4.46
N TRP A 38 -0.98 -3.41 -3.80
CA TRP A 38 0.33 -3.28 -4.44
C TRP A 38 1.42 -3.83 -3.51
N GLY A 39 2.67 -3.70 -3.92
CA GLY A 39 3.79 -4.04 -3.04
C GLY A 39 3.79 -5.52 -2.62
N GLY A 40 4.16 -5.76 -1.36
CA GLY A 40 4.30 -7.11 -0.78
C GLY A 40 3.00 -7.93 -0.81
N VAL A 41 1.85 -7.26 -0.65
CA VAL A 41 0.52 -7.90 -0.70
C VAL A 41 0.26 -8.50 -2.09
N LEU A 42 0.44 -7.71 -3.14
CA LEU A 42 0.25 -8.18 -4.51
C LEU A 42 1.27 -9.28 -4.87
N LEU A 43 2.53 -9.10 -4.47
CA LEU A 43 3.57 -10.10 -4.69
C LEU A 43 3.20 -11.45 -4.08
N GLY A 44 2.79 -11.46 -2.80
CA GLY A 44 2.33 -12.68 -2.12
C GLY A 44 1.14 -13.31 -2.85
N PHE A 45 0.13 -12.50 -3.20
CA PHE A 45 -1.09 -13.01 -3.84
C PHE A 45 -0.81 -13.69 -5.17
N ILE A 46 0.13 -13.16 -5.96
CA ILE A 46 0.50 -13.74 -7.25
C ILE A 46 1.41 -14.96 -7.08
N ARG A 47 2.48 -14.84 -6.28
CA ARG A 47 3.52 -15.85 -6.15
C ARG A 47 3.14 -16.99 -5.20
N ASP A 48 2.72 -16.63 -3.98
CA ASP A 48 2.53 -17.56 -2.87
C ASP A 48 1.06 -17.99 -2.73
N LYS A 49 0.15 -17.36 -3.50
CA LYS A 49 -1.31 -17.52 -3.40
C LYS A 49 -1.84 -17.24 -1.98
N ASN A 50 -1.10 -16.43 -1.23
CA ASN A 50 -1.39 -16.01 0.14
C ASN A 50 -0.55 -14.76 0.47
N PHE A 51 -0.65 -14.22 1.68
CA PHE A 51 0.33 -13.26 2.16
C PHE A 51 1.73 -13.89 2.26
N ILE A 52 2.77 -13.07 2.08
CA ILE A 52 4.14 -13.48 2.38
C ILE A 52 4.25 -13.72 3.89
N LYS A 53 4.63 -14.94 4.29
CA LYS A 53 4.57 -15.39 5.70
C LYS A 53 5.40 -14.56 6.68
N TRP A 54 6.43 -13.87 6.22
CA TRP A 54 7.29 -13.03 7.08
C TRP A 54 7.06 -11.53 6.92
N ASP A 55 6.07 -11.13 6.11
CA ASP A 55 5.73 -9.73 5.92
C ASP A 55 4.86 -9.23 7.08
N TRP A 56 5.02 -7.96 7.45
CA TRP A 56 4.39 -7.38 8.65
C TRP A 56 3.34 -6.31 8.35
N ASP A 57 3.32 -5.78 7.13
CA ASP A 57 2.34 -4.79 6.72
C ASP A 57 1.45 -5.27 5.58
N VAL A 58 0.31 -4.60 5.45
CA VAL A 58 -0.63 -4.76 4.35
C VAL A 58 -0.79 -3.41 3.70
N GLU A 59 -0.22 -3.27 2.51
CA GLU A 59 -0.21 -2.02 1.76
C GLU A 59 -1.45 -1.90 0.85
N ILE A 60 -2.19 -0.79 1.02
CA ILE A 60 -3.34 -0.43 0.18
C ILE A 60 -3.04 0.92 -0.48
N GLY A 61 -3.17 0.93 -1.79
CA GLY A 61 -2.86 2.06 -2.67
C GLY A 61 -4.10 2.86 -3.02
N PHE A 62 -3.90 4.17 -3.15
CA PHE A 62 -4.90 5.12 -3.61
C PHE A 62 -4.26 6.08 -4.59
N TYR A 63 -5.00 6.60 -5.57
CA TYR A 63 -4.54 7.79 -6.29
C TYR A 63 -4.59 8.99 -5.35
N SER A 64 -3.54 9.82 -5.35
CA SER A 64 -3.41 10.93 -4.39
C SER A 64 -4.59 11.88 -4.39
N LYS A 65 -5.18 12.16 -5.56
CA LYS A 65 -6.36 13.02 -5.69
C LYS A 65 -7.57 12.45 -4.93
N ASP A 66 -7.87 11.17 -5.14
CA ASP A 66 -9.00 10.50 -4.48
C ASP A 66 -8.75 10.30 -3.00
N PHE A 67 -7.50 9.97 -2.62
CA PHE A 67 -7.14 9.78 -1.23
C PHE A 67 -7.31 11.05 -0.40
N LYS A 68 -6.82 12.18 -0.92
CA LYS A 68 -6.97 13.49 -0.27
C LYS A 68 -8.42 13.91 -0.16
N LYS A 69 -9.18 13.77 -1.26
CA LYS A 69 -10.61 14.11 -1.30
C LYS A 69 -11.39 13.37 -0.21
N ASN A 70 -11.02 12.13 0.07
CA ASN A 70 -11.71 11.28 1.04
C ASN A 70 -10.98 11.19 2.39
N TRP A 71 -9.96 12.01 2.66
CA TRP A 71 -9.08 11.83 3.82
C TRP A 71 -9.85 11.76 5.16
N SER A 72 -10.65 12.77 5.46
CA SER A 72 -11.45 12.83 6.69
C SER A 72 -12.53 11.75 6.73
N ILE A 73 -13.09 11.38 5.58
CA ILE A 73 -14.08 10.29 5.47
C ILE A 73 -13.42 8.94 5.82
N ILE A 74 -12.20 8.70 5.33
CA ILE A 74 -11.45 7.48 5.62
C ILE A 74 -11.13 7.41 7.11
N LEU A 75 -10.59 8.48 7.71
CA LEU A 75 -10.29 8.49 9.15
C LEU A 75 -11.54 8.22 10.00
N LYS A 76 -12.64 8.91 9.71
CA LYS A 76 -13.92 8.69 10.38
C LYS A 76 -14.43 7.26 10.21
N LEU A 77 -14.31 6.70 9.01
CA LEU A 77 -14.69 5.31 8.73
C LEU A 77 -13.86 4.31 9.52
N MET A 78 -12.56 4.58 9.72
CA MET A 78 -11.69 3.74 10.56
C MET A 78 -12.16 3.77 12.02
N GLU A 79 -12.36 4.97 12.57
CA GLU A 79 -12.83 5.17 13.95
C GLU A 79 -14.20 4.53 14.20
N GLU A 80 -15.20 4.80 13.34
CA GLU A 80 -16.56 4.25 13.44
C GLU A 80 -16.61 2.72 13.35
N ASN A 81 -15.57 2.08 12.80
CA ASN A 81 -15.50 0.63 12.62
C ASN A 81 -14.42 -0.02 13.51
N ASN A 82 -14.07 0.63 14.63
CA ASN A 82 -13.16 0.12 15.66
C ASN A 82 -11.76 -0.22 15.13
N PHE A 83 -11.26 0.52 14.15
CA PHE A 83 -9.84 0.52 13.81
C PHE A 83 -9.13 1.55 14.70
N THR A 84 -7.94 1.19 15.17
CA THR A 84 -7.02 2.14 15.79
C THR A 84 -6.26 2.88 14.70
N VAL A 85 -6.30 4.21 14.69
CA VAL A 85 -5.46 5.04 13.81
C VAL A 85 -4.09 5.24 14.47
N ASP A 86 -3.13 4.40 14.10
CA ASP A 86 -1.77 4.41 14.69
C ASP A 86 -0.92 5.58 14.21
N TYR A 87 -1.20 6.09 13.01
CA TYR A 87 -0.49 7.21 12.39
C TYR A 87 -1.34 7.80 11.28
N SER A 88 -1.37 9.13 11.16
CA SER A 88 -1.93 9.80 10.00
C SER A 88 -1.11 11.05 9.67
N ASN A 89 -0.80 11.23 8.39
CA ASN A 89 -0.15 12.44 7.88
C ASN A 89 -0.63 12.74 6.45
N PHE A 90 -1.37 13.84 6.32
CA PHE A 90 -1.97 14.28 5.06
C PHE A 90 -0.90 14.61 4.01
N GLU A 91 0.19 15.26 4.42
CA GLU A 91 1.30 15.68 3.54
C GLU A 91 2.03 14.47 2.95
N GLU A 92 2.25 13.44 3.78
CA GLU A 92 2.89 12.18 3.37
C GLU A 92 1.92 11.21 2.66
N LEU A 93 0.64 11.58 2.57
CA LEU A 93 -0.42 10.73 2.02
C LEU A 93 -0.35 9.34 2.63
N LYS A 94 -0.38 9.27 3.97
CA LYS A 94 -0.22 8.01 4.70
C LYS A 94 -1.10 7.96 5.93
N ILE A 95 -1.88 6.89 6.02
CA ILE A 95 -2.60 6.48 7.24
C ILE A 95 -2.17 5.05 7.56
N ASN A 96 -1.81 4.79 8.80
CA ASN A 96 -1.64 3.44 9.32
C ASN A 96 -2.74 3.14 10.30
N VAL A 97 -3.33 1.96 10.17
CA VAL A 97 -4.33 1.46 11.11
C VAL A 97 -4.02 0.03 11.53
N SER A 98 -4.54 -0.34 12.69
CA SER A 98 -4.54 -1.71 13.20
C SER A 98 -5.92 -2.07 13.75
N LYS A 99 -6.23 -3.37 13.74
CA LYS A 99 -7.47 -3.93 14.27
C LYS A 99 -7.27 -5.39 14.65
N TYR A 100 -7.88 -5.83 15.75
CA TYR A 100 -7.77 -7.17 16.36
C TYR A 100 -6.37 -7.61 16.81
N THR A 101 -5.30 -7.11 16.22
CA THR A 101 -3.91 -7.36 16.60
C THR A 101 -3.17 -6.04 16.80
N SER A 102 -2.01 -6.08 17.46
CA SER A 102 -1.15 -4.90 17.58
C SER A 102 -0.52 -4.50 16.25
N LYS A 103 -0.08 -3.24 16.12
CA LYS A 103 0.63 -2.73 14.93
C LYS A 103 1.97 -3.43 14.68
N GLU A 104 2.62 -3.95 15.72
CA GLU A 104 3.82 -4.79 15.62
C GLU A 104 3.50 -6.14 14.96
N THR A 105 2.25 -6.60 15.11
CA THR A 105 1.75 -7.81 14.47
C THR A 105 1.38 -7.53 13.02
N THR A 106 0.37 -6.72 12.77
CA THR A 106 0.02 -6.32 11.40
C THR A 106 -0.38 -4.86 11.39
N THR A 107 0.30 -4.07 10.55
CA THR A 107 -0.13 -2.71 10.24
C THR A 107 -0.77 -2.67 8.86
N PHE A 108 -1.95 -2.07 8.75
CA PHE A 108 -2.59 -1.78 7.46
C PHE A 108 -2.22 -0.36 7.05
N SER A 109 -1.47 -0.23 5.97
CA SER A 109 -0.97 1.05 5.49
C SER A 109 -1.74 1.52 4.27
N LEU A 110 -2.55 2.57 4.44
CA LEU A 110 -3.25 3.27 3.38
C LEU A 110 -2.35 4.36 2.82
N MET A 111 -2.07 4.29 1.53
CA MET A 111 -0.92 4.97 0.93
C MET A 111 -1.30 5.62 -0.40
N GLY A 112 -1.18 6.95 -0.49
CA GLY A 112 -1.41 7.70 -1.72
C GLY A 112 -0.23 7.65 -2.70
N TRP A 113 -0.55 7.47 -3.98
CA TRP A 113 0.37 7.53 -5.12
C TRP A 113 0.09 8.76 -5.95
N ARG A 114 1.11 9.58 -6.18
CA ARG A 114 0.97 10.84 -6.91
C ARG A 114 1.50 10.70 -8.33
N TYR A 115 0.71 11.11 -9.31
CA TYR A 115 1.22 11.24 -10.67
C TYR A 115 2.10 12.49 -10.80
N ASP A 116 3.33 12.32 -11.28
CA ASP A 116 4.27 13.38 -11.60
C ASP A 116 4.30 13.57 -13.13
N LEU A 117 3.80 14.73 -13.57
CA LEU A 117 3.70 15.08 -14.98
C LEU A 117 5.05 15.24 -15.66
N PHE A 118 6.09 15.64 -14.92
CA PHE A 118 7.43 15.86 -15.50
C PHE A 118 8.14 14.56 -15.82
N THR A 119 7.87 13.51 -15.04
CA THR A 119 8.51 12.20 -15.22
C THR A 119 7.62 11.19 -15.91
N GLY A 120 6.30 11.40 -15.95
CA GLY A 120 5.34 10.40 -16.44
C GLY A 120 5.23 9.17 -15.52
N HIS A 121 5.55 9.33 -14.24
CA HIS A 121 5.51 8.26 -13.23
C HIS A 121 4.53 8.58 -12.12
N TYR A 122 3.89 7.54 -11.57
CA TYR A 122 3.36 7.59 -10.22
C TYR A 122 4.50 7.45 -9.23
N ILE A 123 4.57 8.35 -8.27
CA ILE A 123 5.63 8.42 -7.28
C ILE A 123 5.07 8.30 -5.87
N ARG A 124 5.84 7.62 -5.03
CA ARG A 124 5.60 7.50 -3.59
C ARG A 124 6.91 7.35 -2.85
N ASN A 125 7.26 8.33 -2.04
CA ASN A 125 8.59 8.40 -1.41
C ASN A 125 9.68 8.20 -2.48
N LYS A 126 10.61 7.26 -2.30
CA LYS A 126 11.65 6.94 -3.28
C LYS A 126 11.19 6.06 -4.45
N LEU A 127 9.94 5.59 -4.44
CA LEU A 127 9.40 4.69 -5.45
C LEU A 127 8.85 5.46 -6.65
N ASN A 128 9.09 4.91 -7.83
CA ASN A 128 8.64 5.44 -9.12
C ASN A 128 8.06 4.30 -9.94
N VAL A 129 6.85 4.48 -10.42
CA VAL A 129 6.13 3.48 -11.22
C VAL A 129 5.64 4.14 -12.50
N PRO A 130 6.03 3.64 -13.69
CA PRO A 130 5.55 4.15 -14.96
C PRO A 130 4.03 4.20 -15.01
N LYS A 131 3.48 5.29 -15.56
CA LYS A 131 2.04 5.52 -15.66
C LYS A 131 1.29 4.30 -16.19
N LYS A 132 1.84 3.62 -17.20
CA LYS A 132 1.23 2.45 -17.86
C LYS A 132 0.72 1.38 -16.89
N TYR A 133 1.40 1.18 -15.75
CA TYR A 133 0.99 0.15 -14.79
C TYR A 133 -0.24 0.53 -13.96
N PHE A 134 -0.51 1.83 -13.86
CA PHE A 134 -1.56 2.40 -13.02
C PHE A 134 -2.70 2.98 -13.87
N GLU A 135 -2.60 3.03 -15.21
CA GLU A 135 -3.70 3.52 -16.07
C GLU A 135 -4.83 2.52 -16.19
N LYS A 136 -4.49 1.22 -16.24
CA LYS A 136 -5.45 0.14 -16.29
C LYS A 136 -5.15 -0.79 -15.13
N MET A 137 -6.12 -0.92 -14.24
CA MET A 137 -6.02 -1.84 -13.12
C MET A 137 -6.58 -3.19 -13.54
N GLU A 138 -5.90 -4.26 -13.14
CA GLU A 138 -6.35 -5.63 -13.30
C GLU A 138 -7.05 -6.07 -12.01
N LYS A 139 -7.92 -7.08 -12.12
CA LYS A 139 -8.54 -7.72 -10.96
C LYS A 139 -7.90 -9.06 -10.71
N VAL A 140 -7.50 -9.30 -9.47
CA VAL A 140 -7.06 -10.61 -9.00
C VAL A 140 -8.04 -11.14 -7.96
N LYS A 141 -8.30 -12.44 -7.98
CA LYS A 141 -9.20 -13.09 -7.02
C LYS A 141 -8.40 -13.86 -5.98
N LEU A 142 -8.59 -13.52 -4.70
CA LEU A 142 -8.05 -14.28 -3.58
C LEU A 142 -9.01 -14.22 -2.40
N PHE A 143 -8.98 -15.20 -1.49
CA PHE A 143 -9.83 -15.19 -0.29
C PHE A 143 -11.33 -15.02 -0.56
N GLY A 144 -11.81 -15.40 -1.76
CA GLY A 144 -13.20 -15.21 -2.19
C GLY A 144 -13.56 -13.79 -2.64
N ALA A 145 -12.62 -12.84 -2.63
CA ALA A 145 -12.84 -11.44 -3.03
C ALA A 145 -12.00 -11.04 -4.26
N GLU A 146 -12.44 -9.99 -4.95
CA GLU A 146 -11.70 -9.37 -6.05
C GLU A 146 -10.93 -8.14 -5.55
N PHE A 147 -9.67 -8.02 -5.97
CA PHE A 147 -8.80 -6.91 -5.64
C PHE A 147 -8.30 -6.24 -6.91
N PHE A 148 -8.39 -4.92 -6.98
CA PHE A 148 -7.71 -4.17 -8.03
C PHE A 148 -6.21 -4.14 -7.77
N CYS A 149 -5.40 -4.24 -8.81
CA CYS A 149 -3.95 -4.12 -8.75
C CYS A 149 -3.37 -3.53 -10.04
N PRO A 150 -2.12 -3.03 -10.03
CA PRO A 150 -1.43 -2.60 -11.23
C PRO A 150 -1.37 -3.68 -12.32
N SER A 151 -1.45 -3.27 -13.59
CA SER A 151 -1.49 -4.16 -14.76
C SER A 151 -0.51 -3.73 -15.86
N PRO A 152 0.10 -4.65 -16.64
CA PRO A 152 0.05 -6.11 -16.50
C PRO A 152 0.79 -6.57 -15.25
N VAL A 153 0.15 -7.42 -14.45
CA VAL A 153 0.66 -7.74 -13.09
C VAL A 153 2.06 -8.34 -13.10
N THR A 154 2.36 -9.22 -14.07
CA THR A 154 3.68 -9.87 -14.20
C THR A 154 4.77 -8.88 -14.58
N GLU A 155 4.47 -7.92 -15.46
CA GLU A 155 5.42 -6.87 -15.84
C GLU A 155 5.65 -5.88 -14.69
N TYR A 156 4.58 -5.51 -13.99
CA TYR A 156 4.66 -4.65 -12.81
C TYR A 156 5.56 -5.28 -11.74
N LEU A 157 5.33 -6.55 -11.37
CA LEU A 157 6.17 -7.24 -10.39
C LEU A 157 7.62 -7.36 -10.85
N SER A 158 7.86 -7.65 -12.14
CA SER A 158 9.21 -7.66 -12.72
C SER A 158 9.89 -6.28 -12.67
N TYR A 159 9.11 -5.22 -12.84
CA TYR A 159 9.61 -3.85 -12.76
C TYR A 159 9.97 -3.44 -11.32
N ILE A 160 9.13 -3.79 -10.33
CA ILE A 160 9.34 -3.42 -8.93
C ILE A 160 10.43 -4.26 -8.26
N TYR A 161 10.50 -5.56 -8.56
CA TYR A 161 11.30 -6.52 -7.79
C TYR A 161 12.36 -7.27 -8.62
N GLY A 162 12.32 -7.20 -9.95
CA GLY A 162 13.19 -8.02 -10.79
C GLY A 162 12.79 -9.50 -10.74
N ASN A 163 13.62 -10.36 -10.14
CA ASN A 163 13.38 -11.81 -10.06
C ASN A 163 12.39 -12.18 -8.94
N TRP A 164 11.19 -11.63 -9.00
CA TRP A 164 10.19 -11.71 -7.93
C TRP A 164 9.67 -13.12 -7.63
N LYS A 165 9.79 -14.03 -8.60
CA LYS A 165 9.34 -15.42 -8.48
C LYS A 165 10.16 -16.22 -7.46
N VAL A 166 11.39 -15.80 -7.19
CA VAL A 166 12.24 -16.40 -6.16
C VAL A 166 12.02 -15.65 -4.84
N PRO A 167 11.56 -16.33 -3.77
CA PRO A 167 11.39 -15.67 -2.48
C PRO A 167 12.71 -15.15 -1.91
N LEU A 168 12.67 -13.95 -1.33
CA LEU A 168 13.79 -13.34 -0.63
C LEU A 168 13.31 -12.85 0.73
N LYS A 169 13.83 -13.45 1.81
CA LYS A 169 13.45 -13.13 3.19
C LYS A 169 14.39 -12.06 3.76
N THR A 170 14.09 -10.81 3.45
CA THR A 170 14.89 -9.64 3.89
C THR A 170 14.00 -8.42 4.10
N VAL A 171 14.41 -7.53 5.01
CA VAL A 171 13.79 -6.20 5.20
C VAL A 171 14.53 -5.12 4.41
N ASN A 172 15.68 -5.46 3.81
CA ASN A 172 16.51 -4.50 3.10
C ASN A 172 15.92 -4.20 1.72
N LYS A 173 15.35 -3.02 1.59
CA LYS A 173 14.74 -2.53 0.34
C LYS A 173 15.68 -2.58 -0.86
N ASN A 174 16.98 -2.40 -0.67
CA ASN A 174 17.95 -2.43 -1.78
C ASN A 174 18.23 -3.85 -2.29
N GLU A 175 17.89 -4.89 -1.51
CA GLU A 175 18.08 -6.29 -1.91
C GLU A 175 16.89 -6.81 -2.71
N TYR A 176 15.67 -6.36 -2.40
CA TYR A 176 14.46 -6.88 -3.04
C TYR A 176 13.81 -5.92 -4.04
N LEU A 177 14.06 -4.61 -3.99
CA LEU A 177 13.56 -3.67 -4.99
C LEU A 177 14.53 -3.53 -6.16
N SER A 178 13.98 -3.34 -7.35
CA SER A 178 14.76 -3.04 -8.54
C SER A 178 15.35 -1.61 -8.46
N ASN A 179 16.53 -1.42 -9.04
CA ASN A 179 17.03 -0.07 -9.27
C ASN A 179 16.17 0.71 -10.29
N LYS A 180 15.31 0.03 -11.04
CA LYS A 180 14.39 0.68 -11.99
C LYS A 180 13.38 1.58 -11.29
N ASN A 181 12.82 1.16 -10.14
CA ASN A 181 11.83 1.94 -9.39
C ASN A 181 12.44 2.86 -8.31
N LEU A 182 13.70 2.69 -7.94
CA LEU A 182 14.42 3.55 -7.00
C LEU A 182 15.15 4.68 -7.72
N ARG A 183 14.44 5.77 -8.02
CA ARG A 183 14.97 6.95 -8.73
C ARG A 183 14.65 8.24 -7.97
N LYS A 184 15.47 9.28 -8.17
CA LYS A 184 15.16 10.62 -7.66
C LYS A 184 13.84 11.11 -8.27
N ASN A 185 13.01 11.73 -7.44
CA ASN A 185 11.71 12.25 -7.85
C ASN A 185 11.29 13.45 -7.00
N ASN A 186 10.14 14.03 -7.34
CA ASN A 186 9.62 15.25 -6.75
C ASN A 186 8.78 15.03 -5.48
N TRP A 187 8.81 13.84 -4.86
CA TRP A 187 7.93 13.50 -3.73
C TRP A 187 7.99 14.53 -2.59
N PHE A 188 9.20 14.84 -2.11
CA PHE A 188 9.37 15.78 -0.99
C PHE A 188 8.90 17.20 -1.32
N LEU A 189 9.06 17.62 -2.58
CA LEU A 189 8.55 18.92 -3.03
C LEU A 189 7.02 18.93 -2.96
N TYR A 190 6.37 17.87 -3.42
CA TYR A 190 4.92 17.76 -3.34
C TYR A 190 4.39 17.69 -1.90
N CYS A 191 5.08 17.03 -0.98
CA CYS A 191 4.69 17.06 0.44
C CYS A 191 4.75 18.48 1.00
N LYS A 192 5.77 19.28 0.66
CA LYS A 192 5.85 20.70 1.06
C LYS A 192 4.71 21.54 0.47
N ILE A 193 4.34 21.29 -0.80
CA ILE A 193 3.20 21.97 -1.43
C ILE A 193 1.90 21.59 -0.71
N ASP A 194 1.71 20.32 -0.39
CA ASP A 194 0.52 19.84 0.32
C ASP A 194 0.40 20.44 1.71
N LYS A 195 1.51 20.55 2.44
CA LYS A 195 1.60 21.25 3.72
C LYS A 195 1.12 22.69 3.61
N PHE A 196 1.67 23.42 2.65
CA PHE A 196 1.34 24.81 2.42
C PHE A 196 -0.14 24.99 2.10
N LEU A 197 -0.69 24.17 1.20
CA LEU A 197 -2.12 24.19 0.86
C LEU A 197 -2.99 23.80 2.06
N PHE A 198 -2.60 22.80 2.84
CA PHE A 198 -3.37 22.36 4.00
C PHE A 198 -3.54 23.48 5.04
N ASN A 199 -2.46 24.23 5.31
CA ASN A 199 -2.46 25.37 6.25
C ASN A 199 -3.20 26.62 5.74
N LEU A 200 -3.45 26.73 4.42
CA LEU A 200 -4.19 27.85 3.84
C LEU A 200 -5.71 27.64 3.90
N PHE A 201 -6.16 26.40 3.90
CA PHE A 201 -7.57 26.03 3.75
C PHE A 201 -8.16 25.31 4.98
N ASN A 202 -7.37 25.14 6.05
CA ASN A 202 -7.80 24.65 7.36
C ASN A 202 -7.15 25.51 8.45
#